data_AF-A0A4Z1AG23-F1
#
_entry.id   AF-A0A4Z1AG23-F1
#
_cell.length_a   1.000
_cell.length_b   1.000
_cell.length_c   1.000
_cell.angle_alpha   90.00
_cell.angle_beta   90.00
_cell.angle_gamma   90.00
#
_symmetry.space_group_name_H-M   'P 1'
#
loop_
_entity.id
_entity.type
_entity.pdbx_description
1 polymer ?
#
loop_
_entity_poly.entity_id
_entity_poly.type
_entity_poly.pdbx_seq_one_letter_code
_entity_poly.pdbx_strand_id
1 'polypeptide(L)'
;MDLFTSKLRFVLFYVSSCLLLFGIFLTSCISPQFAMGGGGMSPYPSDFVYKGDLFGLQNCLRAGYSVDTRDPFTRNFTPLMIAAREGEVEIAEFLVRNGADINAKTRDGHTALMMAVYNRNLDIVKLLLKNGANVHIKSKQGHTAFSEASLEESIQIKELLLPYEIGPKR
;
A
#
# COMPACT_ATOMS: atom_id res chain seq x y z
N MET A 1 -46.58 39.12 -23.77
CA MET A 1 -46.59 37.76 -23.18
C MET A 1 -45.60 36.87 -23.92
N ASP A 2 -44.42 36.60 -23.40
CA ASP A 2 -43.32 37.54 -23.23
C ASP A 2 -42.08 36.85 -23.79
N LEU A 3 -41.45 37.41 -24.81
CA LEU A 3 -40.19 36.90 -25.37
C LEU A 3 -39.05 36.86 -24.33
N PHE A 4 -39.26 37.52 -23.19
CA PHE A 4 -38.39 37.55 -22.02
C PHE A 4 -38.46 36.27 -21.16
N THR A 5 -39.60 35.56 -21.12
CA THR A 5 -39.75 34.36 -20.27
C THR A 5 -39.18 33.09 -20.91
N SER A 6 -39.08 33.02 -22.25
CA SER A 6 -38.50 31.86 -22.94
C SER A 6 -36.97 31.84 -22.90
N LYS A 7 -36.31 32.99 -23.05
CA LYS A 7 -34.84 33.10 -22.94
C LYS A 7 -34.35 32.86 -21.51
N LEU A 8 -35.13 33.26 -20.49
CA LEU A 8 -34.78 33.05 -19.09
C LEU A 8 -34.86 31.57 -18.66
N ARG A 9 -35.80 30.80 -19.25
CA ARG A 9 -35.90 29.35 -19.04
C ARG A 9 -34.70 28.58 -19.61
N PHE A 10 -34.17 29.00 -20.77
CA PHE A 10 -32.98 28.38 -21.36
C PHE A 10 -31.72 28.64 -20.54
N VAL A 11 -31.54 29.87 -20.01
CA VAL A 11 -30.39 30.21 -19.16
C VAL A 11 -30.45 29.45 -17.82
N LEU A 12 -31.64 29.31 -17.21
CA LEU A 12 -31.81 28.56 -15.98
C LEU A 12 -31.54 27.05 -16.14
N PHE A 13 -31.90 26.46 -17.28
CA PHE A 13 -31.58 25.06 -17.58
C PHE A 13 -30.07 24.85 -17.74
N TYR A 14 -29.40 25.78 -18.44
CA TYR A 14 -27.95 25.71 -18.66
C TYR A 14 -27.14 25.94 -17.37
N VAL A 15 -27.58 26.88 -16.52
CA VAL A 15 -26.94 27.15 -15.22
C VAL A 15 -27.17 25.99 -14.24
N SER A 16 -28.34 25.34 -14.27
CA SER A 16 -28.63 24.16 -13.42
C SER A 16 -27.86 22.91 -13.86
N SER A 17 -27.72 22.66 -15.17
CA SER A 17 -26.87 21.58 -15.70
C SER A 17 -25.37 21.84 -15.48
N CYS A 18 -24.91 23.10 -15.54
CA CYS A 18 -23.53 23.45 -15.18
C CYS A 18 -23.25 23.32 -13.68
N LEU A 19 -24.19 23.67 -12.78
CA LEU A 19 -23.98 23.48 -11.33
C LEU A 19 -23.87 22.00 -10.93
N LEU A 20 -24.57 21.09 -11.62
CA LEU A 20 -24.41 19.66 -11.41
C LEU A 20 -23.05 19.14 -11.90
N LEU A 21 -22.48 19.72 -12.96
CA LEU A 21 -21.13 19.36 -13.43
C LEU A 21 -20.02 19.98 -12.56
N PHE A 22 -20.19 21.21 -12.06
CA PHE A 22 -19.23 21.83 -11.14
C PHE A 22 -19.29 21.25 -9.71
N GLY A 23 -20.46 20.77 -9.27
CA GLY A 23 -20.64 20.14 -7.96
C GLY A 23 -20.02 18.75 -7.82
N ILE A 24 -19.82 18.02 -8.93
CA ILE A 24 -19.16 16.70 -8.93
C ILE A 24 -17.64 16.84 -9.13
N PHE A 25 -17.18 17.93 -9.74
CA PHE A 25 -15.74 18.14 -10.00
C PHE A 25 -14.94 18.61 -8.78
N LEU A 26 -15.56 19.27 -7.79
CA LEU A 26 -14.82 19.78 -6.62
C LEU A 26 -14.59 18.74 -5.51
N THR A 27 -15.32 17.63 -5.48
CA THR A 27 -15.05 16.53 -4.52
C THR A 27 -14.05 15.50 -5.05
N SER A 28 -13.71 15.55 -6.36
CA SER A 28 -12.79 14.61 -7.00
C SER A 28 -11.32 15.05 -6.99
N CYS A 29 -11.00 16.29 -6.54
CA CYS A 29 -9.66 16.85 -6.73
C CYS A 29 -8.91 17.22 -5.45
N ILE A 30 -9.48 16.99 -4.26
CA ILE A 30 -8.67 17.00 -3.04
C ILE A 30 -8.08 15.60 -2.92
N SER A 31 -6.95 15.38 -3.57
CA SER A 31 -6.10 14.24 -3.22
C SER A 31 -5.93 14.26 -1.69
N PRO A 32 -6.20 13.15 -0.98
CA PRO A 32 -6.24 13.10 0.48
C PRO A 32 -4.99 13.66 1.18
N GLN A 33 -3.88 13.72 0.44
CA GLN A 33 -2.56 14.26 0.81
C GLN A 33 -2.59 15.71 1.34
N PHE A 34 -3.64 16.51 1.06
CA PHE A 34 -3.72 17.92 1.46
C PHE A 34 -4.68 18.25 2.61
N ALA A 35 -5.36 17.27 3.19
CA ALA A 35 -6.22 17.48 4.35
C ALA A 35 -5.40 17.58 5.66
N MET A 36 -4.50 18.56 5.76
CA MET A 36 -3.76 18.90 6.98
C MET A 36 -4.61 19.83 7.86
N GLY A 37 -5.71 19.31 8.40
CA GLY A 37 -6.62 20.02 9.29
C GLY A 37 -6.56 19.47 10.72
N GLY A 38 -5.73 20.08 11.56
CA GLY A 38 -5.88 20.10 13.02
C GLY A 38 -5.96 18.76 13.75
N GLY A 39 -4.84 18.04 13.88
CA GLY A 39 -4.71 16.96 14.86
C GLY A 39 -3.74 15.85 14.48
N GLY A 40 -2.44 16.14 14.41
CA GLY A 40 -1.29 15.23 14.63
C GLY A 40 -1.18 13.85 13.95
N MET A 41 -2.21 13.32 13.29
CA MET A 41 -2.21 12.00 12.66
C MET A 41 -1.80 12.18 11.21
N SER A 42 -0.67 11.61 10.81
CA SER A 42 -0.36 11.60 9.39
C SER A 42 -1.41 10.71 8.71
N PRO A 43 -1.98 11.16 7.58
CA PRO A 43 -3.10 10.46 6.97
C PRO A 43 -2.64 9.27 6.11
N TYR A 44 -1.37 8.88 6.23
CA TYR A 44 -0.77 7.83 5.42
C TYR A 44 -1.12 6.43 5.95
N PRO A 45 -1.35 5.44 5.07
CA PRO A 45 -1.59 4.05 5.47
C PRO A 45 -0.52 3.50 6.43
N SER A 46 0.75 3.93 6.28
CA SER A 46 1.89 3.51 7.10
C SER A 46 1.68 3.69 8.60
N ASP A 47 1.05 4.78 9.02
CA ASP A 47 0.85 5.08 10.44
C ASP A 47 -0.12 4.10 11.10
N PHE A 48 -1.17 3.73 10.37
CA PHE A 48 -2.16 2.77 10.83
C PHE A 48 -1.55 1.37 10.88
N VAL A 49 -0.75 1.00 9.87
CA VAL A 49 -0.03 -0.29 9.88
C VAL A 49 0.94 -0.37 11.06
N TYR A 50 1.72 0.68 11.31
CA TYR A 50 2.67 0.72 12.42
C TYR A 50 1.98 0.58 13.80
N LYS A 51 0.72 1.02 13.91
CA LYS A 51 -0.09 0.91 15.13
C LYS A 51 -0.91 -0.37 15.22
N GLY A 52 -0.90 -1.22 14.19
CA GLY A 52 -1.79 -2.39 14.11
C GLY A 52 -3.28 -2.02 13.88
N ASP A 53 -3.58 -0.80 13.43
CA ASP A 53 -4.96 -0.32 13.25
C ASP A 53 -5.51 -0.66 11.86
N LEU A 54 -6.07 -1.86 11.71
CA LEU A 54 -6.71 -2.30 10.47
C LEU A 54 -7.93 -1.43 10.09
N PHE A 55 -8.70 -0.96 11.07
CA PHE A 55 -9.89 -0.16 10.80
C PHE A 55 -9.51 1.22 10.27
N GLY A 56 -8.52 1.87 10.88
CA GLY A 56 -7.93 3.11 10.39
C GLY A 56 -7.34 2.96 8.99
N LEU A 57 -6.62 1.85 8.73
CA LEU A 57 -6.11 1.53 7.40
C LEU A 57 -7.23 1.39 6.35
N GLN A 58 -8.31 0.67 6.67
CA GLN A 58 -9.47 0.52 5.78
C GLN A 58 -10.11 1.87 5.45
N ASN A 59 -10.27 2.74 6.44
CA ASN A 59 -10.82 4.07 6.24
C ASN A 59 -9.91 4.95 5.38
N CYS A 60 -8.59 4.84 5.58
CA CYS A 60 -7.60 5.51 4.74
C CYS A 60 -7.72 5.07 3.26
N LEU A 61 -7.76 3.77 2.98
CA LEU A 61 -7.94 3.30 1.59
C LEU A 61 -9.29 3.73 0.99
N ARG A 62 -10.37 3.72 1.77
CA ARG A 62 -11.68 4.24 1.34
C ARG A 62 -11.67 5.73 1.04
N ALA A 63 -10.82 6.51 1.71
CA ALA A 63 -10.63 7.93 1.42
C ALA A 63 -9.89 8.18 0.09
N GLY A 64 -9.43 7.13 -0.61
CA GLY A 64 -8.78 7.23 -1.91
C GLY A 64 -7.25 7.12 -1.87
N TYR A 65 -6.67 6.75 -0.73
CA TYR A 65 -5.26 6.41 -0.67
C TYR A 65 -4.98 5.11 -1.42
N SER A 66 -3.86 5.07 -2.17
CA SER A 66 -3.39 3.83 -2.78
C SER A 66 -2.90 2.85 -1.71
N VAL A 67 -3.13 1.55 -1.92
CA VAL A 67 -2.63 0.48 -1.05
C VAL A 67 -1.10 0.48 -0.94
N ASP A 68 -0.40 0.99 -1.96
CA ASP A 68 1.06 1.12 -2.00
C ASP A 68 1.55 2.53 -1.69
N THR A 69 0.71 3.37 -1.07
CA THR A 69 1.11 4.73 -0.70
C THR A 69 2.34 4.68 0.20
N ARG A 70 3.40 5.33 -0.25
CA ARG A 70 4.68 5.39 0.46
C ARG A 70 4.72 6.68 1.24
N ASP A 71 5.07 6.56 2.51
CA ASP A 71 5.25 7.72 3.36
C ASP A 71 6.70 8.26 3.19
N PRO A 72 6.87 9.54 2.83
CA PRO A 72 8.18 10.18 2.71
C PRO A 72 9.03 10.10 3.98
N PHE A 73 8.40 10.03 5.16
CA PHE A 73 9.06 10.01 6.46
C PHE A 73 9.55 8.60 6.85
N THR A 74 9.00 7.53 6.27
CA THR A 74 9.33 6.12 6.59
C THR A 74 10.31 5.47 5.61
N ARG A 75 11.29 6.24 5.11
CA ARG A 75 12.28 5.76 4.12
C ARG A 75 11.66 5.16 2.85
N ASN A 76 10.47 5.62 2.46
CA ASN A 76 9.76 5.19 1.25
C ASN A 76 9.30 3.72 1.27
N PHE A 77 8.91 3.22 2.45
CA PHE A 77 8.37 1.88 2.63
C PHE A 77 6.91 1.83 2.15
N THR A 78 6.48 0.68 1.61
CA THR A 78 5.06 0.44 1.37
C THR A 78 4.39 -0.02 2.67
N PRO A 79 3.06 0.10 2.80
CA PRO A 79 2.33 -0.42 3.95
C PRO A 79 2.58 -1.91 4.16
N LEU A 80 2.73 -2.69 3.08
CA LEU A 80 3.03 -4.13 3.16
C LEU A 80 4.43 -4.41 3.74
N MET A 81 5.43 -3.58 3.42
CA MET A 81 6.77 -3.71 4.01
C MET A 81 6.76 -3.45 5.52
N ILE A 82 5.97 -2.46 5.96
CA ILE A 82 5.83 -2.13 7.39
C ILE A 82 5.11 -3.29 8.08
N ALA A 83 4.01 -3.79 7.53
CA ALA A 83 3.29 -4.93 8.10
C ALA A 83 4.20 -6.17 8.23
N ALA A 84 5.02 -6.44 7.21
CA ALA A 84 5.99 -7.52 7.24
C ALA A 84 7.08 -7.34 8.32
N ARG A 85 7.58 -6.11 8.47
CA ARG A 85 8.59 -5.76 9.47
C ARG A 85 8.07 -5.84 10.90
N GLU A 86 6.86 -5.33 11.14
CA GLU A 86 6.25 -5.32 12.48
C GLU A 86 5.59 -6.66 12.82
N GLY A 87 5.33 -7.52 11.81
CA GLY A 87 4.76 -8.85 12.02
C GLY A 87 3.23 -8.89 12.03
N GLU A 88 2.59 -7.86 11.51
CA GLU A 88 1.13 -7.71 11.47
C GLU A 88 0.49 -8.58 10.38
N VAL A 89 0.25 -9.86 10.71
CA VAL A 89 -0.24 -10.87 9.75
C VAL A 89 -1.59 -10.48 9.15
N GLU A 90 -2.55 -10.04 9.98
CA GLU A 90 -3.91 -9.68 9.52
C GLU A 90 -3.88 -8.49 8.55
N ILE A 91 -3.05 -7.50 8.84
CA ILE A 91 -2.87 -6.33 7.98
C ILE A 91 -2.14 -6.71 6.69
N ALA A 92 -1.11 -7.56 6.76
CA ALA A 92 -0.42 -8.06 5.57
C ALA A 92 -1.39 -8.82 4.63
N GLU A 93 -2.24 -9.68 5.18
CA GLU A 93 -3.29 -10.36 4.40
C GLU A 93 -4.26 -9.39 3.75
N PHE A 94 -4.71 -8.38 4.51
CA PHE A 94 -5.61 -7.37 4.00
C PHE A 94 -4.98 -6.59 2.85
N LEU A 95 -3.72 -6.15 2.99
CA LEU A 95 -3.00 -5.39 1.97
C LEU A 95 -2.80 -6.22 0.69
N VAL A 96 -2.39 -7.48 0.82
CA VAL A 96 -2.24 -8.38 -0.34
C VAL A 96 -3.58 -8.64 -1.03
N ARG A 97 -4.66 -8.84 -0.28
CA ARG A 97 -6.02 -8.98 -0.84
C ARG A 97 -6.50 -7.73 -1.59
N ASN A 98 -6.00 -6.55 -1.22
CA ASN A 98 -6.32 -5.28 -1.88
C ASN A 98 -5.31 -4.92 -2.99
N GLY A 99 -4.48 -5.87 -3.43
CA GLY A 99 -3.62 -5.68 -4.60
C GLY A 99 -2.33 -4.91 -4.33
N ALA A 100 -1.82 -4.91 -3.10
CA ALA A 100 -0.49 -4.37 -2.80
C ALA A 100 0.58 -5.01 -3.69
N ASP A 101 1.53 -4.20 -4.17
CA ASP A 101 2.69 -4.70 -4.90
C ASP A 101 3.63 -5.48 -3.96
N ILE A 102 3.53 -6.80 -4.05
CA ILE A 102 4.31 -7.78 -3.26
C ILE A 102 5.82 -7.63 -3.51
N ASN A 103 6.20 -7.22 -4.72
CA ASN A 103 7.58 -7.14 -5.17
C ASN A 103 8.13 -5.71 -5.18
N ALA A 104 7.38 -4.76 -4.60
CA ALA A 104 7.81 -3.39 -4.44
C ALA A 104 9.18 -3.34 -3.75
N LYS A 105 10.00 -2.36 -4.15
CA LYS A 105 11.35 -2.17 -3.62
C LYS A 105 11.50 -0.83 -2.92
N THR A 106 12.14 -0.81 -1.77
CA THR A 106 12.59 0.44 -1.14
C THR A 106 13.71 1.08 -1.97
N ARG A 107 14.14 2.29 -1.59
CA ARG A 107 15.31 2.92 -2.20
C ARG A 107 16.56 2.06 -2.08
N ASP A 108 16.68 1.25 -1.03
CA ASP A 108 17.82 0.35 -0.81
C ASP A 108 17.61 -1.04 -1.39
N GLY A 109 16.51 -1.23 -2.11
CA GLY A 109 16.20 -2.46 -2.82
C GLY A 109 15.59 -3.55 -1.96
N HIS A 110 15.19 -3.25 -0.72
CA HIS A 110 14.52 -4.22 0.15
C HIS A 110 13.06 -4.43 -0.26
N THR A 111 12.57 -5.66 -0.07
CA THR A 111 11.19 -6.08 -0.36
C THR A 111 10.44 -6.41 0.94
N ALA A 112 9.12 -6.58 0.86
CA ALA A 112 8.34 -7.05 2.00
C ALA A 112 8.80 -8.45 2.48
N LEU A 113 9.24 -9.31 1.56
CA LEU A 113 9.74 -10.65 1.91
C LEU A 113 11.01 -10.58 2.78
N MET A 114 11.96 -9.71 2.42
CA MET A 114 13.17 -9.46 3.23
C MET A 114 12.81 -8.99 4.64
N MET A 115 11.85 -8.05 4.75
CA MET A 115 11.39 -7.56 6.05
C MET A 115 10.72 -8.65 6.90
N ALA A 116 9.93 -9.53 6.28
CA ALA A 116 9.31 -10.67 6.96
C ALA A 116 10.36 -11.68 7.46
N VAL A 117 11.42 -11.92 6.67
CA VAL A 117 12.55 -12.76 7.05
C VAL A 117 13.32 -12.15 8.21
N TYR A 118 13.62 -10.85 8.16
CA TYR A 118 14.28 -10.11 9.23
C TYR A 118 13.50 -10.20 10.54
N ASN A 119 12.17 -10.03 10.48
CA ASN A 119 11.30 -10.17 11.64
C ASN A 119 11.04 -11.64 12.06
N ARG A 120 11.55 -12.61 11.30
CA ARG A 120 11.39 -14.05 11.53
C ARG A 120 9.93 -14.53 11.55
N ASN A 121 9.02 -13.81 10.90
CA ASN A 121 7.60 -14.14 10.90
C ASN A 121 7.26 -15.10 9.76
N LEU A 122 7.18 -16.40 10.08
CA LEU A 122 6.90 -17.47 9.12
C LEU A 122 5.56 -17.33 8.40
N ASP A 123 4.54 -16.81 9.06
CA ASP A 123 3.19 -16.72 8.49
C ASP A 123 3.16 -15.66 7.38
N ILE A 124 3.81 -14.52 7.60
CA ILE A 124 3.97 -13.50 6.56
C ILE A 124 4.87 -14.00 5.43
N VAL A 125 5.97 -14.71 5.73
CA VAL A 125 6.82 -15.29 4.67
C VAL A 125 6.02 -16.24 3.79
N LYS A 126 5.25 -17.16 4.39
CA LYS A 126 4.36 -18.09 3.65
C LYS A 126 3.33 -17.35 2.81
N LEU A 127 2.69 -16.33 3.40
CA LEU A 127 1.69 -15.50 2.75
C LEU A 127 2.27 -14.83 1.51
N LEU A 128 3.44 -14.18 1.63
CA LEU A 128 4.08 -13.48 0.51
C LEU A 128 4.50 -14.45 -0.59
N LEU A 129 5.10 -15.60 -0.25
CA LEU A 129 5.50 -16.63 -1.22
C LEU A 129 4.29 -17.21 -1.97
N LYS A 130 3.21 -17.53 -1.25
CA LYS A 130 1.96 -18.03 -1.84
C LYS A 130 1.36 -17.06 -2.87
N ASN A 131 1.58 -15.75 -2.68
CA ASN A 131 1.10 -14.71 -3.58
C ASN A 131 2.16 -14.27 -4.61
N GLY A 132 3.25 -15.01 -4.79
CA GLY A 132 4.21 -14.77 -5.88
C GLY A 132 5.32 -13.77 -5.55
N ALA A 133 5.72 -13.66 -4.29
CA ALA A 133 6.92 -12.92 -3.92
C ALA A 133 8.17 -13.51 -4.60
N ASN A 134 8.95 -12.65 -5.25
CA ASN A 134 10.18 -13.03 -5.93
C ASN A 134 11.35 -13.09 -4.93
N VAL A 135 11.80 -14.31 -4.64
CA VAL A 135 12.89 -14.59 -3.70
C VAL A 135 14.26 -14.13 -4.18
N HIS A 136 14.43 -13.93 -5.49
CA HIS A 136 15.71 -13.58 -6.11
C HIS A 136 15.96 -12.07 -6.21
N ILE A 137 15.03 -11.23 -5.76
CA ILE A 137 15.27 -9.79 -5.71
C ILE A 137 16.44 -9.52 -4.76
N LYS A 138 17.40 -8.72 -5.24
CA LYS A 138 18.56 -8.28 -4.47
C LYS A 138 18.39 -6.86 -3.96
N SER A 139 18.78 -6.64 -2.71
CA SER A 139 19.04 -5.31 -2.15
C SER A 139 20.26 -4.69 -2.81
N LYS A 140 20.53 -3.41 -2.55
CA LYS A 140 21.74 -2.73 -3.03
C LYS A 140 23.04 -3.37 -2.52
N GLN A 141 22.99 -4.02 -1.36
CA GLN A 141 24.12 -4.75 -0.78
C GLN A 141 24.26 -6.16 -1.37
N GLY A 142 23.39 -6.54 -2.31
CA GLY A 142 23.40 -7.86 -2.95
C GLY A 142 22.68 -8.95 -2.15
N HIS A 143 22.04 -8.62 -1.03
CA HIS A 143 21.33 -9.59 -0.21
C HIS A 143 19.98 -9.96 -0.83
N THR A 144 19.67 -11.26 -0.84
CA THR A 144 18.34 -11.83 -1.08
C THR A 144 17.67 -12.18 0.26
N ALA A 145 16.37 -12.49 0.24
CA ALA A 145 15.66 -13.00 1.41
C ALA A 145 16.34 -14.28 1.97
N PHE A 146 16.88 -15.14 1.10
CA PHE A 146 17.61 -16.35 1.53
C PHE A 146 18.93 -16.03 2.23
N SER A 147 19.73 -15.10 1.69
CA SER A 147 20.98 -14.70 2.35
C SER A 147 20.74 -14.02 3.69
N GLU A 148 19.66 -13.24 3.81
CA GLU A 148 19.28 -12.60 5.06
C GLU A 148 18.86 -13.63 6.12
N ALA A 149 18.07 -14.64 5.74
CA ALA A 149 17.74 -15.77 6.61
C ALA A 149 18.97 -16.58 7.06
N SER A 150 20.03 -16.57 6.25
CA SER A 150 21.30 -17.25 6.53
C SER A 150 22.15 -16.54 7.56
N LEU A 151 22.14 -15.19 7.57
CA LEU A 151 22.83 -14.38 8.57
C LEU A 151 22.18 -14.50 9.96
N GLU A 152 20.86 -14.72 9.98
CA GLU A 152 20.04 -14.71 11.19
C GLU A 152 19.86 -16.11 11.83
N GLU A 153 20.52 -17.15 11.31
CA GLU A 153 20.41 -18.55 11.79
C GLU A 153 18.97 -19.11 11.80
N SER A 154 18.03 -18.53 11.06
CA SER A 154 16.64 -19.01 11.01
C SER A 154 16.51 -20.24 10.12
N ILE A 155 16.74 -21.43 10.69
CA ILE A 155 16.68 -22.72 9.99
C ILE A 155 15.34 -22.91 9.28
N GLN A 156 14.23 -22.64 9.98
CA GLN A 156 12.88 -22.85 9.46
C GLN A 156 12.58 -21.98 8.23
N ILE A 157 13.01 -20.70 8.23
CA ILE A 157 12.80 -19.80 7.10
C ILE A 157 13.67 -20.21 5.91
N LYS A 158 14.92 -20.65 6.16
CA LYS A 158 15.78 -21.17 5.10
C LYS A 158 15.17 -22.39 4.42
N GLU A 159 14.68 -23.35 5.20
CA GLU A 159 13.99 -24.53 4.67
C GLU A 159 12.75 -24.15 3.85
N LEU A 160 12.04 -23.10 4.26
CA LEU A 160 10.86 -22.61 3.56
C LEU A 160 11.20 -21.89 2.23
N LEU A 161 12.34 -21.19 2.17
CA LEU A 161 12.81 -20.47 0.99
C LEU A 161 13.59 -21.36 0.00
N LEU A 162 14.22 -22.44 0.48
CA LEU A 162 15.06 -23.33 -0.33
C LEU A 162 14.39 -23.83 -1.62
N PRO A 163 13.11 -24.26 -1.62
CA PRO A 163 12.45 -24.73 -2.84
C PRO A 163 12.31 -23.63 -3.90
N TYR A 164 12.20 -22.37 -3.47
CA TYR A 164 12.07 -21.22 -4.34
C TYR A 164 13.43 -20.72 -4.86
N GLU A 165 14.49 -20.88 -4.07
CA GLU A 165 15.84 -20.45 -4.46
C GLU A 165 16.45 -21.35 -5.55
N ILE A 166 16.24 -22.67 -5.45
CA ILE A 166 16.87 -23.62 -6.37
C ILE A 166 16.09 -23.71 -7.69
N GLY A 167 14.77 -23.45 -7.66
CA GLY A 167 13.86 -23.65 -8.79
C GLY A 167 13.91 -25.08 -9.34
N PRO A 168 13.00 -25.48 -10.26
CA PRO A 168 13.27 -26.66 -11.07
C PRO A 168 14.53 -26.35 -11.90
N LYS A 169 15.57 -27.21 -11.81
CA LYS A 169 16.66 -27.23 -12.80
C LYS A 169 16.00 -27.34 -14.18
N ARG A 170 15.95 -26.24 -14.92
CA ARG A 170 15.66 -26.29 -16.37
C ARG A 170 16.90 -26.72 -17.11
#